data_AF-A0AAI9R933-F1
#
_entry.id   AF-A0AAI9R933-F1
#
_cell.length_a   1.000
_cell.length_b   1.000
_cell.length_c   1.000
_cell.angle_alpha   90.00
_cell.angle_beta   90.00
_cell.angle_gamma   90.00
#
_symmetry.space_group_name_H-M   'P 1'
#
loop_
_entity.id
_entity.type
_entity.pdbx_description
1 polymer ?
#
loop_
_entity_poly.entity_id
_entity_poly.type
_entity_poly.pdbx_seq_one_letter_code
_entity_poly.pdbx_strand_id
1 'polypeptide(L)'
;MLLDGRWTGPILDQHMHLDRSNRFLDAVSEFTLAGGTGIMLVHKPNFSSDLPTDLDGYRAAYSDTLSMAEEVRAAYGIEVGVVLGPHPVVWEHQIVPLGLKRATELHLEAVSLALDHIEAGDAVCL
;
A
#
# COMPACT_ATOMS: atom_id res chain seq x y z
N MET A 1 -21.77 -12.17 10.97
CA MET A 1 -23.04 -12.81 11.41
C MET A 1 -24.17 -11.83 11.12
N LEU A 2 -25.38 -12.30 10.79
CA LEU A 2 -26.54 -11.42 10.55
C LEU A 2 -27.37 -11.29 11.83
N LEU A 3 -27.73 -10.07 12.22
CA LEU A 3 -28.67 -9.75 13.30
C LEU A 3 -29.80 -8.90 12.71
N ASP A 4 -31.05 -9.35 12.83
CA ASP A 4 -32.24 -8.68 12.28
C ASP A 4 -32.10 -8.28 10.79
N GLY A 5 -31.49 -9.17 10.00
CA GLY A 5 -31.24 -8.96 8.57
C GLY A 5 -30.09 -8.00 8.25
N ARG A 6 -29.36 -7.50 9.26
CA ARG A 6 -28.19 -6.63 9.10
C ARG A 6 -26.90 -7.39 9.40
N TRP A 7 -25.86 -7.16 8.61
CA TRP A 7 -24.53 -7.69 8.88
C TRP A 7 -23.89 -6.96 10.07
N THR A 8 -23.42 -7.72 11.06
CA THR A 8 -22.72 -7.22 12.26
C THR A 8 -21.30 -7.76 12.39
N GLY A 9 -20.82 -8.50 11.38
CA GLY A 9 -19.44 -8.98 11.37
C GLY A 9 -18.46 -7.94 10.80
N PRO A 10 -17.17 -8.29 10.72
CA PRO A 10 -16.18 -7.46 10.05
C PRO A 10 -16.54 -7.21 8.58
N ILE A 11 -16.20 -6.02 8.09
CA ILE A 11 -16.25 -5.64 6.68
C ILE A 11 -14.83 -5.22 6.28
N LEU A 12 -14.21 -6.02 5.43
CA LEU A 12 -12.85 -5.83 4.95
C LEU A 12 -12.88 -5.37 3.49
N ASP A 13 -12.24 -4.25 3.19
CA ASP A 13 -11.79 -3.98 1.82
C ASP A 13 -10.47 -4.73 1.61
N GLN A 14 -10.50 -5.74 0.73
CA GLN A 14 -9.36 -6.63 0.50
C GLN A 14 -8.28 -6.00 -0.38
N HIS A 15 -8.52 -4.84 -0.99
CA HIS A 15 -7.57 -4.18 -1.87
C HIS A 15 -7.87 -2.69 -1.97
N MET A 16 -7.28 -1.90 -1.07
CA MET A 16 -7.41 -0.45 -1.08
C MET A 16 -6.08 0.22 -1.44
N HIS A 17 -6.13 1.11 -2.42
CA HIS A 17 -5.04 2.05 -2.69
C HIS A 17 -5.42 3.42 -2.12
N LEU A 18 -4.53 3.97 -1.30
CA LEU A 18 -4.66 5.32 -0.78
C LEU A 18 -3.65 6.24 -1.47
N ASP A 19 -3.96 7.53 -1.54
CA ASP A 19 -3.13 8.52 -2.22
C ASP A 19 -3.20 9.85 -1.47
N ARG A 20 -2.06 10.28 -0.92
CA ARG A 20 -1.94 11.51 -0.12
C ARG A 20 -2.26 12.78 -0.92
N SER A 21 -2.09 12.74 -2.24
CA SER A 21 -2.41 13.87 -3.12
C SER A 21 -3.88 13.89 -3.56
N ASN A 22 -4.69 12.98 -3.03
CA ASN A 22 -6.12 12.89 -3.30
C ASN A 22 -6.89 12.72 -1.97
N ARG A 23 -7.94 11.89 -1.95
CA ARG A 23 -8.86 11.80 -0.82
C ARG A 23 -8.26 11.22 0.46
N PHE A 24 -7.23 10.38 0.36
CA PHE A 24 -6.55 9.72 1.48
C PHE A 24 -7.48 9.36 2.67
N LEU A 25 -7.38 10.07 3.80
CA LEU A 25 -8.18 9.84 5.01
C LEU A 25 -9.67 10.05 4.79
N ASP A 26 -10.11 10.98 3.93
CA ASP A 26 -11.53 11.17 3.64
C ASP A 26 -12.15 9.92 3.00
N ALA A 27 -11.40 9.18 2.18
CA ALA A 27 -11.88 7.92 1.61
C ALA A 27 -12.07 6.84 2.69
N VAL A 28 -11.15 6.80 3.67
CA VAL A 28 -11.25 5.86 4.81
C VAL A 28 -12.38 6.26 5.75
N SER A 29 -12.56 7.56 5.98
CA SER A 29 -13.69 8.12 6.74
C SER A 29 -15.03 7.66 6.16
N GLU A 30 -15.21 7.76 4.85
CA GLU A 30 -16.44 7.28 4.21
C GLU A 30 -16.63 5.77 4.32
N PHE A 31 -15.55 4.99 4.16
CA PHE A 31 -15.62 3.54 4.31
C PHE A 31 -16.01 3.14 5.74
N THR A 32 -15.43 3.77 6.75
CA THR A 32 -15.74 3.49 8.16
C THR A 32 -17.15 3.94 8.55
N LEU A 33 -17.62 5.10 8.04
CA LEU A 33 -19.00 5.55 8.22
C LEU A 33 -20.03 4.59 7.59
N ALA A 34 -19.65 3.88 6.53
CA ALA A 34 -20.46 2.83 5.91
C ALA A 34 -20.41 1.48 6.66
N GLY A 35 -19.64 1.37 7.74
CA GLY A 35 -19.50 0.17 8.57
C GLY A 35 -18.23 -0.65 8.29
N GLY A 36 -17.30 -0.13 7.48
CA GLY A 36 -16.00 -0.74 7.24
C GLY A 36 -15.18 -0.90 8.52
N THR A 37 -14.57 -2.07 8.72
CA THR A 37 -13.82 -2.41 9.95
C THR A 37 -12.36 -2.76 9.69
N GLY A 38 -11.96 -2.93 8.42
CA GLY A 38 -10.56 -3.09 8.07
C GLY A 38 -10.29 -2.93 6.59
N ILE A 39 -9.02 -2.70 6.25
CA ILE A 39 -8.54 -2.56 4.88
C ILE A 39 -7.23 -3.34 4.68
N MET A 40 -6.99 -3.81 3.46
CA MET A 40 -5.67 -4.19 2.99
C MET A 40 -5.11 -3.02 2.16
N LEU A 41 -4.19 -2.26 2.75
CA LEU A 41 -3.53 -1.15 2.09
C LEU A 41 -2.46 -1.71 1.15
N VAL A 42 -2.74 -1.65 -0.14
CA VAL A 42 -1.83 -2.12 -1.20
C VAL A 42 -0.95 -0.97 -1.66
N HIS A 43 0.36 -1.19 -1.63
CA HIS A 43 1.35 -0.22 -2.08
C HIS A 43 1.00 0.31 -3.47
N LYS A 44 0.82 1.63 -3.54
CA LYS A 44 0.72 2.38 -4.78
C LYS A 44 1.77 3.49 -4.71
N PRO A 45 2.76 3.50 -5.60
CA PRO A 45 3.71 4.60 -5.66
C PRO A 45 3.00 5.88 -6.11
N ASN A 46 3.52 7.03 -5.70
CA ASN A 46 2.99 8.30 -6.15
C ASN A 46 3.39 8.56 -7.61
N PHE A 47 2.50 8.23 -8.55
CA PHE A 47 2.68 8.48 -9.97
C PHE A 47 2.63 9.97 -10.36
N SER A 48 2.28 10.86 -9.44
CA SER A 48 2.30 12.32 -9.64
C SER A 48 3.65 12.93 -9.26
N SER A 49 4.57 12.15 -8.66
CA SER A 49 5.93 12.54 -8.32
C SER A 49 6.96 11.66 -9.03
N ASP A 50 8.24 11.94 -8.81
CA ASP A 50 9.32 11.10 -9.32
C ASP A 50 9.18 9.67 -8.79
N LEU A 51 9.17 8.71 -9.70
CA LEU A 51 9.16 7.29 -9.37
C LEU A 51 10.56 6.88 -8.86
N PRO A 52 10.66 5.89 -7.95
CA PRO A 52 11.95 5.38 -7.50
C PRO A 52 12.86 5.00 -8.68
N THR A 53 14.12 5.41 -8.64
CA THR A 53 15.13 5.03 -9.66
C THR A 53 16.28 4.20 -9.07
N ASP A 54 16.24 3.98 -7.76
CA ASP A 54 17.16 3.18 -6.97
C ASP A 54 16.43 2.55 -5.77
N LEU A 55 17.16 1.75 -4.99
CA LEU A 55 16.59 1.03 -3.85
C LEU A 55 16.22 1.96 -2.69
N ASP A 56 16.93 3.08 -2.51
CA ASP A 56 16.62 4.06 -1.47
C ASP A 56 15.29 4.77 -1.75
N GLY A 57 14.98 5.06 -3.02
CA GLY A 57 13.66 5.52 -3.45
C GLY A 57 12.55 4.53 -3.10
N TYR A 58 12.79 3.22 -3.26
CA TYR A 58 11.83 2.20 -2.84
C TYR A 58 11.66 2.12 -1.32
N ARG A 59 12.75 2.26 -0.55
CA ARG A 59 12.67 2.35 0.93
C ARG A 59 11.80 3.51 1.35
N ALA A 60 11.98 4.68 0.73
CA ALA A 60 11.14 5.85 1.00
C ALA A 60 9.67 5.60 0.62
N ALA A 61 9.40 5.01 -0.54
CA ALA A 61 8.05 4.73 -1.01
C ALA A 61 7.30 3.70 -0.14
N TYR A 62 7.99 2.65 0.32
CA TYR A 62 7.42 1.67 1.25
C TYR A 62 7.23 2.24 2.64
N SER A 63 8.20 3.01 3.15
CA SER A 63 8.07 3.73 4.42
C SER A 63 6.86 4.67 4.41
N ASP A 64 6.57 5.32 3.29
CA ASP A 64 5.39 6.18 3.18
C ASP A 64 4.09 5.36 3.27
N THR A 65 4.03 4.21 2.60
CA THR A 65 2.86 3.30 2.68
C THR A 65 2.64 2.78 4.11
N LEU A 66 3.73 2.43 4.81
CA LEU A 66 3.68 2.03 6.21
C LEU A 66 3.18 3.18 7.11
N SER A 67 3.66 4.41 6.89
CA SER A 67 3.17 5.60 7.60
C SER A 67 1.67 5.84 7.35
N MET A 68 1.21 5.67 6.11
CA MET A 68 -0.22 5.79 5.79
C MET A 68 -1.06 4.78 6.56
N ALA A 69 -0.57 3.54 6.73
CA ALA A 69 -1.25 2.53 7.53
C ALA A 69 -1.36 2.95 9.00
N GLU A 70 -0.28 3.48 9.59
CA GLU A 70 -0.30 4.01 10.97
C GLU A 70 -1.26 5.18 11.14
N GLU A 71 -1.28 6.11 10.18
CA GLU A 71 -2.21 7.25 10.18
C GLU A 71 -3.67 6.79 10.14
N VAL A 72 -3.99 5.78 9.33
CA VAL A 72 -5.34 5.20 9.26
C VAL A 72 -5.72 4.52 10.57
N ARG A 73 -4.83 3.69 11.14
CA ARG A 73 -5.05 3.02 12.43
C ARG A 73 -5.32 4.04 13.53
N ALA A 74 -4.50 5.09 13.60
CA ALA A 74 -4.61 6.15 14.61
C ALA A 74 -5.90 6.97 14.47
N ALA A 75 -6.32 7.28 13.23
CA ALA A 75 -7.48 8.12 12.97
C ALA A 75 -8.82 7.39 13.17
N TYR A 76 -8.90 6.10 12.81
CA TYR A 76 -10.19 5.40 12.70
C TYR A 76 -10.31 4.13 13.56
N GLY A 77 -9.21 3.63 14.12
CA GLY A 77 -9.23 2.42 14.94
C GLY A 77 -9.67 1.15 14.20
N ILE A 78 -9.49 1.11 12.88
CA ILE A 78 -9.76 -0.08 12.05
C ILE A 78 -8.50 -0.92 11.86
N GLU A 79 -8.70 -2.19 11.50
CA GLU A 79 -7.60 -3.08 11.12
C GLU A 79 -7.01 -2.65 9.78
N VAL A 80 -5.67 -2.65 9.68
CA VAL A 80 -4.98 -2.35 8.42
C VAL A 80 -3.94 -3.43 8.18
N GLY A 81 -4.13 -4.25 7.16
CA GLY A 81 -3.06 -5.07 6.59
C GLY A 81 -2.28 -4.26 5.57
N VAL A 82 -0.96 -4.44 5.48
CA VAL A 82 -0.13 -3.76 4.47
C VAL A 82 0.40 -4.77 3.47
N VAL A 83 0.24 -4.46 2.19
CA VAL A 83 0.76 -5.24 1.06
C VAL A 83 1.82 -4.41 0.37
N LEU A 84 3.06 -4.88 0.38
CA LEU A 84 4.21 -4.17 -0.21
C LEU A 84 4.72 -4.95 -1.42
N GLY A 85 4.96 -4.25 -2.52
CA GLY A 85 5.54 -4.85 -3.71
C GLY A 85 5.74 -3.79 -4.79
N PRO A 86 6.72 -3.95 -5.69
CA PRO A 86 6.94 -2.98 -6.75
C PRO A 86 5.81 -3.06 -7.77
N HIS A 87 5.15 -1.92 -8.02
CA HIS A 87 4.07 -1.87 -9.00
C HIS A 87 4.62 -2.12 -10.44
N PRO A 88 4.05 -3.05 -11.24
CA PRO A 88 4.59 -3.39 -12.57
C PRO A 88 4.69 -2.21 -13.54
N VAL A 89 3.75 -1.26 -13.46
CA VAL A 89 3.80 -0.03 -14.28
C VAL A 89 5.01 0.85 -13.92
N VAL A 90 5.48 0.85 -12.68
CA VAL A 90 6.70 1.58 -12.31
C VAL A 90 7.92 0.98 -13.00
N TRP A 91 7.99 -0.35 -13.10
CA TRP A 91 9.05 -1.01 -13.87
C TRP A 91 9.04 -0.58 -15.34
N GLU A 92 7.87 -0.48 -15.96
CA GLU A 92 7.74 0.00 -17.35
C GLU A 92 8.28 1.43 -17.50
N HIS A 93 7.90 2.35 -16.61
CA HIS A 93 8.41 3.72 -16.61
C HIS A 93 9.93 3.80 -16.37
N GLN A 94 10.48 2.92 -15.53
CA GLN A 94 11.91 2.87 -15.21
C GLN A 94 12.79 2.39 -16.37
N ILE A 95 12.24 1.67 -17.36
CA ILE A 95 13.01 1.20 -18.53
C ILE A 95 13.59 2.39 -19.31
N VAL A 96 12.87 3.50 -19.42
CA VAL A 96 13.31 4.68 -20.18
C VAL A 96 14.57 5.34 -19.57
N PRO A 97 14.61 5.70 -18.27
CA PRO A 97 15.79 6.31 -17.66
C PRO A 97 16.91 5.32 -17.29
N LEU A 98 16.60 4.06 -16.96
CA LEU A 98 17.59 3.09 -16.43
C LEU A 98 18.05 2.05 -17.46
N GLY A 99 17.26 1.82 -18.51
CA GLY A 99 17.40 0.68 -19.40
C GLY A 99 16.81 -0.61 -18.81
N LEU A 100 16.38 -1.52 -19.71
CA LEU A 100 15.67 -2.75 -19.35
C LEU A 100 16.37 -3.58 -18.27
N LYS A 101 17.68 -3.79 -18.42
CA LYS A 101 18.46 -4.61 -17.49
C LYS A 101 18.41 -4.04 -16.06
N ARG A 102 18.73 -2.75 -15.90
CA ARG A 102 18.78 -2.14 -14.56
C ARG A 102 17.38 -1.97 -13.97
N ALA A 103 16.37 -1.64 -14.79
CA ALA A 103 14.98 -1.59 -14.34
C ALA A 103 14.51 -2.95 -13.79
N THR A 104 14.83 -4.05 -14.49
CA THR A 104 14.51 -5.42 -14.02
C THR A 104 15.27 -5.78 -12.74
N GLU A 105 16.57 -5.46 -12.65
CA GLU A 105 17.35 -5.68 -11.41
C GLU A 105 16.74 -4.92 -10.23
N LEU A 106 16.40 -3.63 -10.43
CA LEU A 106 15.78 -2.81 -9.40
C LEU A 106 14.40 -3.33 -8.97
N HIS A 107 13.60 -3.83 -9.91
CA HIS A 107 12.32 -4.46 -9.58
C HIS A 107 12.50 -5.67 -8.67
N LEU A 108 13.49 -6.53 -8.93
CA LEU A 108 13.79 -7.69 -8.08
C LEU A 108 14.38 -7.29 -6.72
N GLU A 109 15.20 -6.24 -6.68
CA GLU A 109 15.69 -5.63 -5.44
C GLU A 109 14.52 -5.11 -4.59
N ALA A 110 13.53 -4.46 -5.20
CA ALA A 110 12.34 -3.98 -4.52
C ALA A 110 11.41 -5.12 -4.03
N VAL A 111 11.27 -6.21 -4.79
CA VAL A 111 10.60 -7.43 -4.29
C VAL A 111 11.31 -7.98 -3.05
N SER A 112 12.64 -8.04 -3.08
CA SER A 112 13.44 -8.52 -1.95
C SER A 112 13.26 -7.62 -0.72
N LEU A 113 13.26 -6.29 -0.91
CA LEU A 113 12.97 -5.33 0.15
C LEU A 113 11.57 -5.50 0.74
N ALA A 114 10.56 -5.78 -0.09
CA ALA A 114 9.21 -6.05 0.42
C ALA A 114 9.16 -7.35 1.24
N LEU A 115 9.89 -8.39 0.84
CA LEU A 115 10.04 -9.61 1.62
C LEU A 115 10.71 -9.36 2.98
N ASP A 116 11.72 -8.49 3.05
CA ASP A 116 12.36 -8.11 4.33
C ASP A 116 11.33 -7.49 5.29
N HIS A 117 10.44 -6.61 4.79
CA HIS A 117 9.35 -6.04 5.59
C HIS A 117 8.30 -7.07 6.02
N ILE A 118 8.03 -8.08 5.18
CA ILE A 118 7.13 -9.19 5.53
C ILE A 118 7.74 -10.05 6.64
N GLU A 119 9.04 -10.36 6.56
CA GLU A 119 9.75 -11.10 7.60
C GLU A 119 9.81 -10.31 8.93
N ALA A 120 9.95 -8.99 8.86
CA ALA A 120 9.90 -8.11 10.03
C ALA A 120 8.49 -7.95 10.65
N GLY A 121 7.44 -8.33 9.92
CA GLY A 121 6.05 -8.17 10.35
C GLY A 121 5.45 -6.79 10.05
N ASP A 122 6.14 -5.94 9.29
CA ASP A 122 5.65 -4.61 8.87
C ASP A 122 4.58 -4.73 7.77
N ALA A 123 4.67 -5.77 6.95
CA ALA A 123 3.73 -6.10 5.88
C ALA A 123 3.30 -7.57 5.96
N VAL A 124 2.18 -7.92 5.35
CA VAL A 124 1.60 -9.28 5.46
C VAL A 124 1.67 -10.08 4.16
N CYS A 125 1.84 -9.44 3.00
CA CYS A 125 2.07 -10.12 1.73
C CYS A 125 2.67 -9.18 0.65
N LEU A 126 3.02 -9.78 -0.50
CA LEU A 126 3.43 -9.13 -1.74
C LEU A 126 2.24 -8.74 -2.62
#